data_AF-A0A1Z5SX85-F1
#
_entry.id   AF-A0A1Z5SX85-F1
#
_cell.length_a   1.000
_cell.length_b   1.000
_cell.length_c   1.000
_cell.angle_alpha   90.00
_cell.angle_beta   90.00
_cell.angle_gamma   90.00
#
_symmetry.space_group_name_H-M   'P 1'
#
loop_
_entity.id
_entity.type
_entity.pdbx_description
1 polymer ?
#
loop_
_entity_poly.entity_id
_entity_poly.type
_entity_poly.pdbx_seq_one_letter_code
_entity_poly.pdbx_strand_id
1 'polypeptide(L)'
;MQTIRPLAHTCLQSSTRSTLPTCRAAARTGQWTAKRAFSNPFSGPQTLTATRTLQYPSKLIYSVISDVGSYNTFVPWCQGSIVTKTSQPASDGKTYPEEAKLVIGFNSDVSEEFTSRVYCVPGQVVEAVSGDAETTLLPEEIPHHSQRPTSSEEDASRKDTVMTHLLTRWTLRPYPYKPPPMSATHPATTHKNHEETSDLPGQEKTEVSLNISYQFANPLYAAMSSAAAPKVAEKMIEAFETRVKMVMEGPGQFR
;
A
#
# COMPACT_ATOMS: atom_id res chain seq x y z
N MET A 1 27.51 -9.31 82.89
CA MET A 1 28.94 -9.47 83.19
C MET A 1 29.72 -9.20 81.92
N GLN A 2 30.42 -8.07 81.90
CA GLN A 2 31.39 -7.71 80.86
C GLN A 2 32.64 -8.56 81.07
N THR A 3 33.17 -9.16 80.01
CA THR A 3 34.54 -9.69 80.02
C THR A 3 35.19 -9.45 78.66
N ILE A 4 35.97 -8.38 78.64
CA ILE A 4 37.03 -8.10 77.67
C ILE A 4 38.17 -9.08 77.93
N ARG A 5 38.71 -9.72 76.89
CA ARG A 5 40.08 -10.26 76.93
C ARG A 5 40.82 -10.01 75.62
N PRO A 6 42.06 -9.47 75.69
CA PRO A 6 42.90 -9.19 74.54
C PRO A 6 44.06 -10.22 74.41
N LEU A 7 44.91 -9.90 73.43
CA LEU A 7 46.34 -10.23 73.28
C LEU A 7 46.72 -11.42 72.40
N ALA A 8 47.46 -11.02 71.38
CA ALA A 8 48.13 -11.76 70.33
C ALA A 8 49.24 -12.67 70.84
N HIS A 9 49.61 -13.70 70.08
CA HIS A 9 51.01 -14.01 69.81
C HIS A 9 51.21 -14.68 68.45
N THR A 10 52.21 -14.15 67.77
CA THR A 10 52.83 -14.47 66.49
C THR A 10 53.64 -15.76 66.53
N CYS A 11 53.66 -16.51 65.43
CA CYS A 11 54.86 -17.10 64.78
C CYS A 11 54.39 -17.89 63.55
N LEU A 12 54.68 -17.42 62.33
CA LEU A 12 55.88 -17.76 61.54
C LEU A 12 55.97 -19.25 61.18
N GLN A 13 55.67 -19.57 59.92
CA GLN A 13 56.57 -20.15 58.92
C GLN A 13 55.70 -20.72 57.79
N SER A 14 55.53 -19.98 56.69
CA SER A 14 56.40 -20.00 55.50
C SER A 14 56.62 -21.38 54.89
N SER A 15 55.92 -21.58 53.76
CA SER A 15 56.43 -22.12 52.50
C SER A 15 56.87 -23.60 52.51
N THR A 16 56.42 -24.47 51.62
CA THR A 16 56.32 -24.30 50.16
C THR A 16 55.49 -25.43 49.53
N ARG A 17 55.03 -25.14 48.31
CA ARG A 17 54.95 -26.04 47.13
C ARG A 17 53.63 -26.75 46.82
N SER A 18 52.77 -25.97 46.17
CA SER A 18 52.23 -26.20 44.83
C SER A 18 52.06 -27.65 44.35
N THR A 19 50.83 -28.13 44.40
CA THR A 19 50.27 -29.07 43.42
C THR A 19 48.95 -28.48 42.89
N LEU A 20 48.80 -28.48 41.57
CA LEU A 20 47.66 -27.94 40.83
C LEU A 20 46.34 -28.62 41.25
N PRO A 21 45.22 -27.87 41.39
CA PRO A 21 43.90 -28.45 41.28
C PRO A 21 43.21 -28.03 39.98
N THR A 22 42.85 -29.06 39.23
CA THR A 22 41.82 -29.14 38.20
C THR A 22 40.62 -28.22 38.46
N CYS A 23 40.32 -27.35 37.49
CA CYS A 23 39.10 -26.55 37.45
C CYS A 23 37.88 -27.47 37.31
N ARG A 24 37.11 -27.62 38.40
CA ARG A 24 35.74 -28.16 38.35
C ARG A 24 34.80 -27.02 37.94
N ALA A 25 34.47 -26.94 36.65
CA ALA A 25 33.41 -26.07 36.16
C ALA A 25 32.04 -26.63 36.60
N ALA A 26 31.37 -25.93 37.50
CA ALA A 26 29.99 -26.20 37.85
C ALA A 26 29.07 -25.72 36.71
N ALA A 27 28.57 -26.65 35.91
CA ALA A 27 27.56 -26.37 34.90
C ALA A 27 26.21 -26.07 35.60
N ARG A 28 25.87 -24.78 35.74
CA ARG A 28 24.51 -24.36 36.06
C ARG A 28 23.67 -24.53 34.80
N THR A 29 22.84 -25.57 34.77
CA THR A 29 21.78 -25.74 33.78
C THR A 29 20.69 -24.70 34.01
N GLY A 30 20.94 -23.46 33.57
CA GLY A 30 19.87 -22.49 33.40
C GLY A 30 18.94 -23.00 32.31
N GLN A 31 17.71 -23.37 32.67
CA GLN A 31 16.65 -23.63 31.71
C GLN A 31 16.27 -22.30 31.06
N TRP A 32 16.92 -21.99 29.94
CA TRP A 32 16.49 -20.95 29.03
C TRP A 32 15.19 -21.43 28.38
N THR A 33 14.06 -21.05 28.97
CA THR A 33 12.79 -21.07 28.25
C THR A 33 12.86 -19.96 27.21
N ALA A 34 13.42 -20.29 26.04
CA ALA A 34 13.29 -19.48 24.85
C ALA A 34 11.78 -19.46 24.49
N LYS A 35 11.06 -18.48 25.04
CA LYS A 35 9.76 -18.10 24.51
C LYS A 35 10.02 -17.62 23.09
N ARG A 36 9.88 -18.52 22.13
CA ARG A 36 9.80 -18.16 20.71
C ARG A 36 8.56 -17.27 20.61
N ALA A 37 8.77 -15.96 20.57
CA ALA A 37 7.74 -15.04 20.14
C ALA A 37 7.46 -15.39 18.67
N PHE A 38 6.43 -16.21 18.43
CA PHE A 38 5.84 -16.31 17.11
C PHE A 38 5.20 -14.95 16.83
N SER A 39 5.94 -14.03 16.23
CA SER A 39 5.39 -12.83 15.65
C SER A 39 4.43 -13.27 14.56
N ASN A 40 3.12 -13.17 14.80
CA ASN A 40 2.12 -13.43 13.79
C ASN A 40 2.27 -12.31 12.72
N PRO A 41 2.76 -12.60 11.50
CA PRO A 41 2.96 -11.57 10.47
C PRO A 41 1.63 -10.95 9.99
N PHE A 42 0.51 -11.53 10.41
CA PHE A 42 -0.87 -11.11 10.13
C PHE A 42 -1.47 -10.18 11.20
N SER A 43 -0.66 -9.63 12.11
CA SER A 43 -1.15 -8.80 13.23
C SER A 43 -1.39 -7.33 12.87
N GLY A 44 -1.16 -6.92 11.63
CA GLY A 44 -1.41 -5.55 11.18
C GLY A 44 -1.68 -5.44 9.68
N PRO A 45 -2.00 -4.22 9.22
CA PRO A 45 -2.32 -3.95 7.82
C PRO A 45 -1.20 -4.41 6.88
N GLN A 46 -1.59 -5.06 5.79
CA GLN A 46 -0.71 -5.49 4.71
C GLN A 46 -0.78 -4.47 3.58
N THR A 47 0.34 -4.26 2.87
CA THR A 47 0.39 -3.31 1.74
C THR A 47 0.76 -4.01 0.45
N LEU A 48 -0.01 -3.73 -0.60
CA LEU A 48 0.27 -4.11 -1.98
C LEU A 48 0.60 -2.86 -2.78
N THR A 49 1.51 -2.97 -3.72
CA THR A 49 1.84 -1.85 -4.62
C THR A 49 2.08 -2.36 -6.03
N ALA A 50 1.52 -1.65 -7.00
CA ALA A 50 1.77 -1.84 -8.42
C ALA A 50 2.06 -0.48 -9.05
N THR A 51 3.06 -0.40 -9.92
CA THR A 51 3.38 0.83 -10.67
C THR A 51 3.60 0.51 -12.14
N ARG A 52 3.05 1.37 -13.01
CA ARG A 52 3.16 1.27 -14.47
C ARG A 52 3.29 2.66 -15.07
N THR A 53 4.03 2.77 -16.17
CA THR A 53 4.10 4.00 -16.96
C THR A 53 3.25 3.82 -18.21
N LEU A 54 2.13 4.54 -18.27
CA LEU A 54 1.20 4.49 -19.39
C LEU A 54 1.54 5.56 -20.42
N GLN A 55 1.35 5.25 -21.70
CA GLN A 55 1.60 6.16 -22.82
C GLN A 55 0.40 7.08 -23.11
N TYR A 56 -0.22 7.58 -22.03
CA TYR A 56 -1.41 8.42 -22.13
C TYR A 56 -1.34 9.60 -21.14
N PRO A 57 -2.05 10.71 -21.42
CA PRO A 57 -2.08 11.88 -20.55
C PRO A 57 -2.77 11.58 -19.20
N SER A 58 -2.28 12.19 -18.13
CA SER A 58 -2.80 11.96 -16.77
C SER A 58 -4.30 12.22 -16.66
N LYS A 59 -4.80 13.26 -17.33
CA LYS A 59 -6.23 13.64 -17.31
C LYS A 59 -7.14 12.51 -17.80
N LEU A 60 -6.72 11.78 -18.83
CA LEU A 60 -7.48 10.66 -19.36
C LEU A 60 -7.46 9.48 -18.40
N ILE A 61 -6.28 9.07 -17.95
CA ILE A 61 -6.13 7.93 -17.03
C ILE A 61 -6.92 8.20 -15.74
N TYR A 62 -6.79 9.42 -15.21
CA TYR A 62 -7.54 9.88 -14.05
C TYR A 62 -9.04 9.76 -14.29
N SER A 63 -9.56 10.14 -15.47
CA SER A 63 -10.99 10.01 -15.76
C SER A 63 -11.50 8.57 -15.66
N VAL A 64 -10.69 7.58 -16.08
CA VAL A 64 -11.02 6.15 -15.97
C VAL A 64 -10.97 5.67 -14.52
N ILE A 65 -9.95 6.08 -13.76
CA ILE A 65 -9.81 5.71 -12.34
C ILE A 65 -10.91 6.39 -11.49
N SER A 66 -11.26 7.64 -11.77
CA SER A 66 -12.30 8.35 -11.02
C SER A 66 -13.72 7.89 -11.36
N ASP A 67 -13.91 7.16 -12.47
CA ASP A 67 -15.19 6.59 -12.88
C ASP A 67 -15.47 5.26 -12.17
N VAL A 68 -15.59 5.33 -10.85
CA VAL A 68 -15.81 4.17 -9.99
C VAL A 68 -17.05 3.39 -10.42
N GLY A 69 -18.13 4.08 -10.82
CA GLY A 69 -19.39 3.44 -11.23
C GLY A 69 -19.25 2.45 -12.40
N SER A 70 -18.24 2.62 -13.25
CA SER A 70 -17.98 1.71 -14.38
C SER A 70 -17.10 0.50 -14.03
N TYR A 71 -16.60 0.38 -12.78
CA TYR A 71 -15.61 -0.64 -12.43
C TYR A 71 -16.09 -2.07 -12.67
N ASN A 72 -17.37 -2.37 -12.47
CA ASN A 72 -17.91 -3.71 -12.71
C ASN A 72 -17.84 -4.17 -14.18
N THR A 73 -17.59 -3.24 -15.11
CA THR A 73 -17.50 -3.55 -16.54
C THR A 73 -16.11 -4.03 -16.98
N PHE A 74 -15.06 -3.74 -16.19
CA PHE A 74 -13.68 -4.02 -16.60
C PHE A 74 -12.74 -4.46 -15.48
N VAL A 75 -13.03 -4.13 -14.21
CA VAL A 75 -12.19 -4.53 -13.08
C VAL A 75 -12.44 -6.00 -12.76
N PRO A 76 -11.39 -6.85 -12.71
CA PRO A 76 -11.54 -8.26 -12.39
C PRO A 76 -12.22 -8.46 -11.03
N TRP A 77 -13.08 -9.47 -10.94
CA TRP A 77 -13.85 -9.83 -9.73
C TRP A 77 -14.85 -8.79 -9.22
N CYS A 78 -14.89 -7.59 -9.81
CA CYS A 78 -15.87 -6.57 -9.50
C CYS A 78 -17.21 -6.93 -10.15
N GLN A 79 -18.11 -7.55 -9.40
CA GLN A 79 -19.43 -7.98 -9.86
C GLN A 79 -20.43 -6.82 -9.84
N GLY A 80 -20.23 -5.85 -8.95
CA GLY A 80 -21.07 -4.65 -8.83
C GLY A 80 -20.25 -3.43 -8.45
N SER A 81 -20.60 -2.27 -9.03
CA SER A 81 -20.02 -0.98 -8.65
C SER A 81 -21.08 0.11 -8.75
N ILE A 82 -21.30 0.83 -7.66
CA ILE A 82 -22.36 1.83 -7.56
C ILE A 82 -21.83 3.03 -6.78
N VAL A 83 -21.92 4.23 -7.37
CA VAL A 83 -21.66 5.49 -6.66
C VAL A 83 -22.95 5.92 -5.97
N THR A 84 -22.95 5.99 -4.64
CA THR A 84 -24.12 6.34 -3.83
C THR A 84 -24.18 7.82 -3.49
N LYS A 85 -23.04 8.49 -3.47
CA LYS A 85 -22.93 9.92 -3.18
C LYS A 85 -21.81 10.54 -4.00
N THR A 86 -21.99 11.78 -4.43
CA THR A 86 -20.99 12.57 -5.16
C THR A 86 -20.62 13.83 -4.38
N SER A 87 -19.40 14.30 -4.59
CA SER A 87 -18.88 15.54 -4.02
C SER A 87 -19.48 16.78 -4.68
N GLN A 88 -19.19 17.94 -4.11
CA GLN A 88 -19.43 19.22 -4.79
C GLN A 88 -18.52 19.34 -6.02
N PRO A 89 -18.81 20.26 -6.96
CA PRO A 89 -17.92 20.51 -8.09
C PRO A 89 -16.51 20.90 -7.61
N ALA A 90 -15.49 20.19 -8.10
CA ALA A 90 -14.10 20.48 -7.84
C ALA A 90 -13.62 21.69 -8.66
N SER A 91 -12.31 21.99 -8.59
CA SER A 91 -11.68 23.10 -9.30
C SER A 91 -11.81 23.04 -10.83
N ASP A 92 -12.09 21.85 -11.39
CA ASP A 92 -12.31 21.64 -12.82
C ASP A 92 -13.81 21.65 -13.21
N GLY A 93 -14.69 22.00 -12.26
CA GLY A 93 -16.14 22.08 -12.46
C GLY A 93 -16.86 20.73 -12.48
N LYS A 94 -16.16 19.62 -12.23
CA LYS A 94 -16.75 18.27 -12.20
C LYS A 94 -17.02 17.80 -10.79
N THR A 95 -18.03 16.96 -10.62
CA THR A 95 -18.28 16.22 -9.38
C THR A 95 -17.60 14.85 -9.43
N TYR A 96 -17.17 14.36 -8.27
CA TYR A 96 -16.48 13.09 -8.13
C TYR A 96 -17.22 12.16 -7.16
N PRO A 97 -16.99 10.83 -7.20
CA PRO A 97 -17.55 9.94 -6.20
C PRO A 97 -17.10 10.34 -4.79
N GLU A 98 -18.05 10.47 -3.87
CA GLU A 98 -17.77 10.67 -2.44
C GLU A 98 -18.02 9.39 -1.65
N GLU A 99 -19.02 8.60 -2.05
CA GLU A 99 -19.28 7.28 -1.50
C GLU A 99 -19.58 6.31 -2.64
N ALA A 100 -18.97 5.13 -2.57
CA ALA A 100 -19.16 4.09 -3.53
C ALA A 100 -19.24 2.74 -2.86
N LYS A 101 -20.03 1.86 -3.45
CA LYS A 101 -20.22 0.48 -3.04
C LYS A 101 -19.71 -0.44 -4.14
N LEU A 102 -18.84 -1.37 -3.76
CA LEU A 102 -18.31 -2.41 -4.62
C LEU A 102 -18.74 -3.78 -4.12
N VAL A 103 -19.11 -4.66 -5.05
CA VAL A 103 -19.37 -6.07 -4.79
C VAL A 103 -18.27 -6.88 -5.46
N ILE A 104 -17.42 -7.52 -4.66
CA ILE A 104 -16.26 -8.28 -5.13
C ILE A 104 -16.53 -9.77 -4.90
N GLY A 105 -16.42 -10.59 -5.95
CA GLY A 105 -16.58 -12.04 -5.81
C GLY A 105 -15.52 -12.81 -6.59
N PHE A 106 -14.86 -13.74 -5.89
CA PHE A 106 -13.75 -14.54 -6.42
C PHE A 106 -14.21 -15.85 -7.06
N ASN A 107 -15.39 -16.35 -6.69
CA ASN A 107 -16.03 -17.55 -7.22
C ASN A 107 -17.56 -17.33 -7.30
N SER A 108 -18.31 -18.34 -7.79
CA SER A 108 -19.77 -18.26 -7.95
C SER A 108 -20.55 -18.17 -6.64
N ASP A 109 -19.92 -18.53 -5.51
CA ASP A 109 -20.62 -18.80 -4.26
C ASP A 109 -20.25 -17.80 -3.15
N VAL A 110 -19.18 -17.01 -3.33
CA VAL A 110 -18.68 -16.03 -2.34
C VAL A 110 -18.51 -14.67 -3.00
N SER A 111 -19.36 -13.74 -2.59
CA SER A 111 -19.30 -12.32 -2.92
C SER A 111 -19.34 -11.49 -1.64
N GLU A 112 -18.50 -10.47 -1.58
CA GLU A 112 -18.42 -9.55 -0.45
C GLU A 112 -18.77 -8.13 -0.91
N GLU A 113 -19.57 -7.44 -0.11
CA GLU A 113 -19.96 -6.06 -0.35
C GLU A 113 -19.18 -5.10 0.57
N PHE A 114 -18.57 -4.08 -0.05
CA PHE A 114 -17.82 -3.06 0.66
C PHE A 114 -18.32 -1.68 0.27
N THR A 115 -18.57 -0.85 1.27
CA THR A 115 -18.79 0.59 1.07
C THR A 115 -17.51 1.33 1.41
N SER A 116 -17.07 2.20 0.51
CA SER A 116 -15.89 3.03 0.68
C SER A 116 -16.25 4.50 0.52
N ARG A 117 -15.57 5.35 1.28
CA ARG A 117 -15.55 6.79 1.04
C ARG A 117 -14.42 7.11 0.07
N VAL A 118 -14.70 7.92 -0.94
CA VAL A 118 -13.78 8.21 -2.04
C VAL A 118 -13.43 9.69 -2.03
N TYR A 119 -12.16 9.98 -2.28
CA TYR A 119 -11.57 11.30 -2.32
C TYR A 119 -10.77 11.46 -3.61
N CYS A 120 -10.96 12.60 -4.26
CA CYS A 120 -10.42 12.84 -5.59
C CYS A 120 -9.66 14.16 -5.61
N VAL A 121 -8.39 14.13 -5.99
CA VAL A 121 -7.62 15.31 -6.39
C VAL A 121 -7.57 15.32 -7.92
N PRO A 122 -8.29 16.23 -8.59
CA PRO A 122 -8.45 16.23 -10.04
C PRO A 122 -7.13 16.05 -10.81
N GLY A 123 -7.04 14.97 -11.60
CA GLY A 123 -5.88 14.67 -12.45
C GLY A 123 -4.65 14.11 -11.75
N GLN A 124 -4.70 13.88 -10.42
CA GLN A 124 -3.53 13.51 -9.63
C GLN A 124 -3.76 12.31 -8.71
N VAL A 125 -4.81 12.30 -7.89
CA VAL A 125 -5.00 11.27 -6.86
C VAL A 125 -6.46 10.82 -6.81
N VAL A 126 -6.67 9.52 -6.69
CA VAL A 126 -7.96 8.94 -6.28
C VAL A 126 -7.70 8.03 -5.10
N GLU A 127 -8.30 8.33 -3.96
CA GLU A 127 -8.13 7.60 -2.72
C GLU A 127 -9.47 7.11 -2.19
N ALA A 128 -9.54 5.85 -1.77
CA ALA A 128 -10.72 5.25 -1.19
C ALA A 128 -10.38 4.66 0.17
N VAL A 129 -11.22 4.91 1.17
CA VAL A 129 -11.06 4.42 2.54
C VAL A 129 -12.31 3.70 3.03
N SER A 130 -12.10 2.64 3.82
CA SER A 130 -13.15 1.87 4.47
C SER A 130 -12.63 1.30 5.80
N GLY A 131 -13.57 1.02 6.72
CA GLY A 131 -13.29 0.66 8.11
C GLY A 131 -12.64 1.80 8.88
N ASP A 132 -11.61 1.46 9.67
CA ASP A 132 -10.84 2.39 10.51
C ASP A 132 -9.83 3.27 9.73
N ALA A 133 -9.62 2.99 8.43
CA ALA A 133 -8.68 3.72 7.60
C ALA A 133 -9.14 5.18 7.43
N GLU A 134 -8.26 6.15 7.64
CA GLU A 134 -8.54 7.56 7.36
C GLU A 134 -7.84 8.06 6.11
N THR A 135 -8.38 9.12 5.51
CA THR A 135 -7.75 9.71 4.33
C THR A 135 -6.38 10.27 4.68
N THR A 136 -5.46 10.10 3.75
CA THR A 136 -4.12 10.65 3.82
C THR A 136 -4.03 12.01 3.11
N LEU A 137 -5.10 12.49 2.48
CA LEU A 137 -5.16 13.77 1.80
C LEU A 137 -5.51 14.88 2.78
N LEU A 138 -4.91 16.05 2.59
CA LEU A 138 -5.19 17.21 3.41
C LEU A 138 -6.52 17.86 2.99
N PRO A 139 -7.30 18.45 3.92
CA PRO A 139 -8.58 19.07 3.59
C PRO A 139 -8.50 20.14 2.48
N GLU A 140 -7.39 20.87 2.41
CA GLU A 140 -7.11 21.88 1.37
C GLU A 140 -6.90 21.29 -0.03
N GLU A 141 -6.51 20.02 -0.15
CA GLU A 141 -6.36 19.32 -1.43
C GLU A 141 -7.72 18.86 -1.98
N ILE A 142 -8.70 18.68 -1.09
CA ILE A 142 -10.04 18.12 -1.39
C ILE A 142 -11.19 18.98 -0.82
N PRO A 143 -11.21 20.31 -1.01
CA PRO A 143 -12.21 21.20 -0.39
C PRO A 143 -13.65 20.95 -0.87
N HIS A 144 -13.81 20.20 -1.96
CA HIS A 144 -15.09 19.86 -2.56
C HIS A 144 -15.71 18.58 -1.97
N HIS A 145 -14.93 17.80 -1.19
CA HIS A 145 -15.44 16.66 -0.43
C HIS A 145 -15.89 17.08 0.96
N SER A 146 -17.00 16.53 1.43
CA SER A 146 -17.41 16.74 2.83
C SER A 146 -16.54 15.94 3.80
N GLN A 147 -16.40 16.44 5.03
CA GLN A 147 -15.69 15.73 6.09
C GLN A 147 -16.33 14.36 6.34
N ARG A 148 -15.50 13.34 6.55
CA ARG A 148 -15.97 12.01 6.92
C ARG A 148 -16.62 12.05 8.31
N PRO A 149 -17.90 11.65 8.46
CA PRO A 149 -18.50 11.47 9.77
C PRO A 149 -17.70 10.46 10.61
N THR A 150 -17.73 10.55 11.92
CA THR A 150 -16.99 9.61 12.80
C THR A 150 -17.81 8.38 13.20
N SER A 151 -19.15 8.46 13.11
CA SER A 151 -20.06 7.36 13.46
C SER A 151 -20.31 6.44 12.26
N SER A 152 -20.36 5.12 12.51
CA SER A 152 -20.75 4.11 11.52
C SER A 152 -22.24 4.10 11.20
N GLU A 153 -23.05 4.80 12.00
CA GLU A 153 -24.48 5.02 11.75
C GLU A 153 -24.69 6.05 10.62
N GLU A 154 -23.82 7.06 10.58
CA GLU A 154 -23.85 8.13 9.57
C GLU A 154 -22.99 7.82 8.35
N ASP A 155 -21.91 7.05 8.52
CA ASP A 155 -21.00 6.65 7.45
C ASP A 155 -20.95 5.12 7.32
N ALA A 156 -21.64 4.59 6.30
CA ALA A 156 -21.64 3.16 5.99
C ALA A 156 -20.25 2.61 5.64
N SER A 157 -19.31 3.46 5.20
CA SER A 157 -17.93 3.02 4.92
C SER A 157 -17.13 2.66 6.16
N ARG A 158 -17.59 3.04 7.36
CA ARG A 158 -16.96 2.64 8.64
C ARG A 158 -17.45 1.30 9.18
N LYS A 159 -18.39 0.64 8.48
CA LYS A 159 -18.89 -0.66 8.92
C LYS A 159 -17.89 -1.74 8.54
N ASP A 160 -17.26 -2.32 9.55
CA ASP A 160 -16.33 -3.43 9.39
C ASP A 160 -17.10 -4.73 9.11
N THR A 161 -17.37 -5.04 7.85
CA THR A 161 -17.99 -6.32 7.46
C THR A 161 -16.93 -7.39 7.20
N VAL A 162 -15.95 -7.06 6.36
CA VAL A 162 -14.96 -8.03 5.86
C VAL A 162 -13.53 -7.53 6.06
N MET A 163 -13.31 -6.22 5.88
CA MET A 163 -12.04 -5.55 6.13
C MET A 163 -12.23 -4.53 7.24
N THR A 164 -11.39 -4.60 8.28
CA THR A 164 -11.35 -3.58 9.35
C THR A 164 -10.56 -2.35 8.92
N HIS A 165 -9.66 -2.52 7.95
CA HIS A 165 -8.88 -1.44 7.37
C HIS A 165 -8.82 -1.66 5.86
N LEU A 166 -9.16 -0.64 5.08
CA LEU A 166 -8.89 -0.62 3.65
C LEU A 166 -8.59 0.82 3.23
N LEU A 167 -7.39 1.05 2.70
CA LEU A 167 -7.00 2.27 2.03
C LEU A 167 -6.45 1.91 0.66
N THR A 168 -7.12 2.38 -0.39
CA THR A 168 -6.66 2.26 -1.77
C THR A 168 -6.31 3.63 -2.29
N ARG A 169 -5.09 3.81 -2.82
CA ARG A 169 -4.62 5.07 -3.38
C ARG A 169 -4.06 4.85 -4.78
N TRP A 170 -4.63 5.57 -5.72
CA TRP A 170 -4.09 5.78 -7.05
C TRP A 170 -3.38 7.13 -7.08
N THR A 171 -2.13 7.15 -7.55
CA THR A 171 -1.36 8.37 -7.77
C THR A 171 -0.91 8.43 -9.22
N LEU A 172 -1.15 9.57 -9.87
CA LEU A 172 -0.77 9.84 -11.25
C LEU A 172 0.27 10.95 -11.29
N ARG A 173 1.40 10.67 -11.93
CA ARG A 173 2.49 11.64 -12.13
C ARG A 173 2.74 11.81 -13.62
N PRO A 174 2.46 13.00 -14.20
CA PRO A 174 2.84 13.28 -15.57
C PRO A 174 4.34 13.11 -15.78
N TYR A 175 4.69 12.37 -16.84
CA TYR A 175 6.06 12.07 -17.26
C TYR A 175 6.21 12.46 -18.74
N PRO A 176 6.46 13.75 -19.05
CA PRO A 176 6.68 14.18 -20.42
C PRO A 176 7.95 13.53 -20.95
N TYR A 177 7.84 12.75 -22.01
CA TYR A 177 8.95 12.02 -22.60
C TYR A 177 9.26 12.54 -24.00
N LYS A 178 10.46 13.08 -24.21
CA LYS A 178 10.98 13.37 -25.55
C LYS A 178 12.05 12.33 -25.90
N PRO A 179 11.91 11.58 -27.01
CA PRO A 179 12.90 10.58 -27.35
C PRO A 179 14.25 11.23 -27.68
N PRO A 180 15.37 10.52 -27.46
CA PRO A 180 16.68 11.04 -27.86
C PRO A 180 16.80 11.09 -29.39
N PRO A 181 17.66 11.97 -29.94
CA PRO A 181 17.96 11.97 -31.38
C PRO A 181 18.62 10.64 -31.79
N MET A 182 18.42 10.20 -33.03
CA MET A 182 18.99 8.91 -33.51
C MET A 182 20.53 8.87 -33.45
N SER A 183 21.17 10.04 -33.52
CA SER A 183 22.62 10.24 -33.35
C SER A 183 23.14 9.89 -31.95
N ALA A 184 22.28 9.77 -30.94
CA ALA A 184 22.67 9.49 -29.55
C ALA A 184 23.18 8.05 -29.30
N THR A 185 23.11 7.16 -30.29
CA THR A 185 23.61 5.78 -30.21
C THR A 185 25.12 5.66 -30.42
N HIS A 186 25.81 6.74 -30.82
CA HIS A 186 27.25 6.74 -31.04
C HIS A 186 28.01 7.18 -29.77
N PRO A 187 29.06 6.45 -29.33
CA PRO A 187 29.84 6.82 -28.13
C PRO A 187 30.46 8.22 -28.19
N ALA A 188 30.70 8.75 -29.40
CA ALA A 188 31.28 10.08 -29.64
C ALA A 188 30.26 11.23 -29.51
N THR A 189 28.95 10.95 -29.55
CA THR A 189 27.87 11.93 -29.54
C THR A 189 26.98 11.84 -28.30
N THR A 190 27.23 10.88 -27.40
CA THR A 190 26.48 10.66 -26.15
C THR A 190 26.39 11.92 -25.26
N HIS A 191 27.37 12.83 -25.34
CA HIS A 191 27.38 14.10 -24.59
C HIS A 191 26.61 15.26 -25.25
N LYS A 192 26.04 15.07 -26.45
CA LYS A 192 25.37 16.13 -27.24
C LYS A 192 23.84 16.14 -27.16
N ASN A 193 23.23 15.36 -26.27
CA ASN A 193 21.77 15.33 -26.08
C ASN A 193 21.14 16.67 -25.63
N HIS A 194 21.97 17.65 -25.23
CA HIS A 194 21.52 19.04 -24.96
C HIS A 194 21.54 19.95 -26.20
N GLU A 195 22.23 19.55 -27.28
CA GLU A 195 22.41 20.35 -28.52
C GLU A 195 21.53 19.83 -29.66
N GLU A 196 21.28 18.52 -29.73
CA GLU A 196 20.40 17.90 -30.72
C GLU A 196 19.17 17.31 -30.01
N THR A 197 17.97 17.61 -30.51
CA THR A 197 16.74 16.97 -30.04
C THR A 197 16.09 16.17 -31.15
N SER A 198 15.42 15.07 -30.83
CA SER A 198 14.71 14.29 -31.84
C SER A 198 13.67 15.13 -32.58
N ASP A 199 13.52 14.89 -33.88
CA ASP A 199 12.41 15.43 -34.69
C ASP A 199 11.05 14.82 -34.32
N LEU A 200 11.05 13.73 -33.56
CA LEU A 200 9.84 13.10 -33.06
C LEU A 200 9.14 14.00 -32.02
N PRO A 201 7.78 14.05 -32.04
CA PRO A 201 7.03 14.83 -31.08
C PRO A 201 7.21 14.27 -29.65
N GLY A 202 7.09 15.17 -28.67
CA GLY A 202 7.03 14.77 -27.26
C GLY A 202 5.81 13.89 -26.99
N GLN A 203 5.99 12.85 -26.20
CA GLN A 203 4.94 11.93 -25.79
C GLN A 203 4.51 12.26 -24.36
N GLU A 204 3.21 12.47 -24.16
CA GLU A 204 2.64 12.55 -22.81
C GLU A 204 2.52 11.15 -22.23
N LYS A 205 3.42 10.81 -21.30
CA LYS A 205 3.32 9.60 -20.50
C LYS A 205 2.91 9.96 -19.09
N THR A 206 2.40 8.98 -18.36
CA THR A 206 2.02 9.15 -16.96
C THR A 206 2.46 7.93 -16.19
N GLU A 207 3.20 8.13 -15.11
CA GLU A 207 3.43 7.10 -14.11
C GLU A 207 2.20 6.97 -13.22
N VAL A 208 1.67 5.75 -13.13
CA VAL A 208 0.49 5.39 -12.35
C VAL A 208 0.93 4.42 -11.27
N SER A 209 0.69 4.78 -10.01
CA SER A 209 0.97 3.95 -8.85
C SER A 209 -0.31 3.63 -8.11
N LEU A 210 -0.56 2.34 -7.90
CA LEU A 210 -1.62 1.80 -7.05
C LEU A 210 -1.00 1.30 -5.76
N ASN A 211 -1.45 1.83 -4.62
CA ASN A 211 -1.10 1.34 -3.29
C ASN A 211 -2.38 0.91 -2.56
N ILE A 212 -2.39 -0.30 -2.01
CA ILE A 212 -3.53 -0.84 -1.27
C ILE A 212 -3.03 -1.31 0.10
N SER A 213 -3.43 -0.61 1.15
CA SER A 213 -3.27 -1.04 2.54
C SER A 213 -4.56 -1.70 3.00
N TYR A 214 -4.51 -2.92 3.52
CA TYR A 214 -5.70 -3.62 3.95
C TYR A 214 -5.48 -4.53 5.16
N GLN A 215 -6.54 -4.76 5.94
CA GLN A 215 -6.59 -5.73 7.02
C GLN A 215 -7.95 -6.41 7.02
N PHE A 216 -7.97 -7.74 6.96
CA PHE A 216 -9.19 -8.51 7.08
C PHE A 216 -9.63 -8.60 8.55
N ALA A 217 -10.95 -8.56 8.77
CA ALA A 217 -11.53 -8.78 10.10
C ALA A 217 -11.27 -10.20 10.61
N ASN A 218 -11.27 -11.20 9.71
CA ASN A 218 -11.05 -12.59 10.06
C ASN A 218 -9.63 -13.07 9.67
N PRO A 219 -8.78 -13.45 10.65
CA PRO A 219 -7.43 -13.96 10.38
C PRO A 219 -7.37 -15.19 9.48
N LEU A 220 -8.40 -16.04 9.51
CA LEU A 220 -8.46 -17.23 8.63
C LEU A 220 -8.60 -16.82 7.16
N TYR A 221 -9.42 -15.80 6.87
CA TYR A 221 -9.54 -15.23 5.52
C TYR A 221 -8.21 -14.61 5.06
N ALA A 222 -7.52 -13.90 5.95
CA ALA A 222 -6.20 -13.35 5.65
C ALA A 222 -5.20 -14.45 5.27
N ALA A 223 -5.16 -15.54 6.05
CA ALA A 223 -4.27 -16.66 5.79
C ALA A 223 -4.57 -17.33 4.42
N MET A 224 -5.84 -17.63 4.14
CA MET A 224 -6.25 -18.31 2.90
C MET A 224 -6.04 -17.46 1.64
N SER A 225 -6.18 -16.13 1.73
CA SER A 225 -6.08 -15.22 0.58
C SER A 225 -4.67 -14.68 0.31
N SER A 226 -3.76 -14.77 1.29
CA SER A 226 -2.43 -14.16 1.24
C SER A 226 -1.60 -14.49 -0.02
N ALA A 227 -1.67 -15.73 -0.50
CA ALA A 227 -0.92 -16.17 -1.69
C ALA A 227 -1.41 -15.54 -3.00
N ALA A 228 -2.66 -15.08 -3.06
CA ALA A 228 -3.24 -14.46 -4.24
C ALA A 228 -3.08 -12.93 -4.25
N ALA A 229 -2.85 -12.32 -3.08
CA ALA A 229 -2.86 -10.86 -2.90
C ALA A 229 -1.94 -10.09 -3.87
N PRO A 230 -0.67 -10.49 -4.13
CA PRO A 230 0.18 -9.78 -5.09
C PRO A 230 -0.38 -9.76 -6.52
N LYS A 231 -0.99 -10.88 -6.95
CA LYS A 231 -1.55 -11.01 -8.31
C LYS A 231 -2.79 -10.12 -8.50
N VAL A 232 -3.53 -9.84 -7.43
CA VAL A 232 -4.73 -9.00 -7.47
C VAL A 232 -4.37 -7.58 -7.90
N ALA A 233 -3.33 -6.97 -7.32
CA ALA A 233 -2.88 -5.62 -7.68
C ALA A 233 -2.40 -5.55 -9.14
N GLU A 234 -1.67 -6.56 -9.61
CA GLU A 234 -1.22 -6.65 -11.00
C GLU A 234 -2.38 -6.77 -11.98
N LYS A 235 -3.37 -7.60 -11.67
CA LYS A 235 -4.57 -7.77 -12.52
C LYS A 235 -5.45 -6.53 -12.54
N MET A 236 -5.55 -5.83 -11.41
CA MET A 236 -6.25 -4.54 -11.37
C MET A 236 -5.57 -3.52 -12.28
N ILE A 237 -4.26 -3.26 -12.12
CA ILE A 237 -3.58 -2.25 -12.94
C ILE A 237 -3.62 -2.58 -14.44
N GLU A 238 -3.52 -3.85 -14.81
CA GLU A 238 -3.66 -4.34 -16.20
C GLU A 238 -5.06 -4.06 -16.78
N ALA A 239 -6.11 -4.25 -15.98
CA ALA A 239 -7.48 -3.96 -16.39
C ALA A 239 -7.71 -2.46 -16.62
N PHE A 240 -7.15 -1.59 -15.77
CA PHE A 240 -7.20 -0.14 -15.97
C PHE A 240 -6.44 0.29 -17.22
N GLU A 241 -5.25 -0.27 -17.46
CA GLU A 241 -4.48 -0.01 -18.68
C GLU A 241 -5.28 -0.40 -19.94
N THR A 242 -5.87 -1.58 -19.93
CA THR A 242 -6.72 -2.08 -21.02
C THR A 242 -7.92 -1.15 -21.24
N ARG A 243 -8.56 -0.71 -20.16
CA ARG A 243 -9.72 0.21 -20.24
C ARG A 243 -9.32 1.57 -20.81
N VAL A 244 -8.19 2.14 -20.38
CA VAL A 244 -7.67 3.40 -20.92
C VAL A 244 -7.42 3.28 -22.42
N LYS A 245 -6.82 2.17 -22.87
CA LYS A 245 -6.61 1.89 -24.29
C LYS A 245 -7.93 1.86 -25.07
N MET A 246 -8.95 1.15 -24.55
CA MET A 246 -10.27 1.07 -25.19
C MET A 246 -10.97 2.44 -25.29
N VAL A 247 -10.86 3.29 -24.27
CA VAL A 247 -11.44 4.64 -24.29
C VAL A 247 -10.76 5.53 -25.33
N MET A 248 -9.46 5.35 -25.57
CA MET A 248 -8.70 6.09 -26.59
C MET A 248 -8.95 5.62 -28.01
N GLU A 249 -8.98 4.31 -28.23
CA GLU A 249 -9.14 3.72 -29.56
C GLU A 249 -10.60 3.72 -30.04
N GLY A 250 -11.56 3.93 -29.12
CA GLY A 250 -12.99 3.95 -29.41
C GLY A 250 -13.57 2.55 -29.70
N PRO A 251 -14.91 2.42 -29.80
CA PRO A 251 -15.57 1.11 -29.96
C PRO A 251 -15.34 0.40 -31.31
N GLY A 252 -14.52 0.97 -32.21
CA GLY A 252 -14.47 0.58 -33.62
C GLY A 252 -13.30 -0.33 -34.04
N GLN A 253 -12.30 -0.58 -33.17
CA GLN A 253 -11.03 -1.19 -33.60
C GLN A 253 -10.88 -2.69 -33.32
N PHE A 254 -11.82 -3.32 -32.59
CA PHE A 254 -11.84 -4.77 -32.38
C PHE A 254 -12.98 -5.40 -33.19
N ARG A 255 -12.71 -5.68 -34.48
CA ARG A 255 -13.47 -6.61 -35.31
C ARG A 255 -12.56 -7.74 -35.77
#